data_AF-A0ABD6EVQ0-F1
#
_entry.id   AF-A0ABD6EVQ0-F1
#
_cell.length_a   1.000
_cell.length_b   1.000
_cell.length_c   1.000
_cell.angle_alpha   90.00
_cell.angle_beta   90.00
_cell.angle_gamma   90.00
#
_symmetry.space_group_name_H-M   'P 1'
#
loop_
_entity.id
_entity.type
_entity.pdbx_description
1 polymer ?
#
loop_
_entity_poly.entity_id
_entity_poly.type
_entity_poly.pdbx_seq_one_letter_code
_entity_poly.pdbx_strand_id
1 'polypeptide(L)'
;MGCQSYCDYQHAATEAFVSLSSECIYCSHPECSAAFFVDDDDGDTFLCPECSHVCHRESKEHHKMGEDERLTQRTIEVTCRPCPKCRTPTERNGGCAHMHCLRCDMEWCFVCGKTWGDECQWTHWFD
;
A
#
# COMPACT_ATOMS: atom_id res chain seq x y z
N MET A 1 -12.63 -4.56 3.47
CA MET A 1 -11.17 -4.70 3.56
C MET A 1 -10.57 -5.79 2.64
N GLY A 2 -11.35 -6.75 2.10
CA GLY A 2 -10.78 -7.81 1.24
C GLY A 2 -10.39 -7.41 -0.20
N CYS A 3 -11.02 -6.39 -0.78
CA CYS A 3 -10.75 -6.02 -2.18
C CYS A 3 -9.38 -5.38 -2.41
N GLN A 4 -8.83 -4.65 -1.42
CA GLN A 4 -7.50 -4.04 -1.54
C GLN A 4 -6.41 -5.09 -1.50
N SER A 5 -6.42 -5.96 -0.48
CA SER A 5 -5.45 -7.07 -0.38
C SER A 5 -5.49 -8.02 -1.59
N TYR A 6 -6.66 -8.25 -2.18
CA TYR A 6 -6.79 -9.05 -3.40
C TYR A 6 -6.25 -8.33 -4.63
N CYS A 7 -6.49 -7.03 -4.77
CA CYS A 7 -5.93 -6.21 -5.85
C CYS A 7 -4.40 -6.19 -5.78
N ASP A 8 -3.85 -5.99 -4.58
CA ASP A 8 -2.40 -5.99 -4.34
C ASP A 8 -1.78 -7.36 -4.67
N TYR A 9 -2.45 -8.46 -4.28
CA TYR A 9 -2.04 -9.81 -4.66
C TYR A 9 -2.08 -10.02 -6.17
N GLN A 10 -3.15 -9.58 -6.84
CA GLN A 10 -3.26 -9.70 -8.30
C GLN A 10 -2.19 -8.90 -9.02
N HIS A 11 -1.87 -7.70 -8.54
CA HIS A 11 -0.80 -6.88 -9.10
C HIS A 11 0.56 -7.55 -8.92
N ALA A 12 0.91 -7.96 -7.70
CA ALA A 12 2.17 -8.63 -7.40
C ALA A 12 2.32 -9.97 -8.17
N ALA A 13 1.23 -10.74 -8.30
CA ALA A 13 1.23 -11.97 -9.09
C ALA A 13 1.41 -11.70 -10.59
N THR A 14 0.78 -10.65 -11.11
CA THR A 14 0.92 -10.23 -12.51
C THR A 14 2.34 -9.73 -12.78
N GLU A 15 2.91 -8.89 -11.91
CA GLU A 15 4.29 -8.42 -12.00
C GLU A 15 5.31 -9.57 -11.93
N ALA A 16 5.09 -10.56 -11.06
CA ALA A 16 5.94 -11.74 -10.97
C ALA A 16 5.87 -12.59 -12.25
N PHE A 17 4.68 -12.75 -12.84
CA PHE A 17 4.51 -13.47 -14.10
C PHE A 17 5.11 -12.72 -15.29
N VAL A 18 4.90 -11.41 -15.35
CA VAL A 18 5.53 -10.50 -16.32
C VAL A 18 7.06 -10.57 -16.22
N SER A 19 7.60 -10.61 -15.00
CA SER A 19 9.06 -10.73 -14.79
C SER A 19 9.63 -12.09 -15.23
N LEU A 20 8.80 -13.13 -15.32
CA LEU A 20 9.19 -14.47 -15.77
C LEU A 20 8.94 -14.70 -17.27
N SER A 21 8.04 -13.92 -17.89
CA SER A 21 7.72 -14.00 -19.32
C SER A 21 8.48 -12.89 -20.07
N SER A 22 9.46 -13.28 -20.87
CA SER A 22 10.39 -12.36 -21.56
C SER A 22 9.74 -11.54 -22.71
N GLU A 23 8.41 -11.49 -22.78
CA GLU A 23 7.64 -11.09 -23.98
C GLU A 23 6.62 -9.97 -23.72
N CYS A 24 6.61 -9.38 -22.52
CA CYS A 24 5.73 -8.25 -22.20
C CYS A 24 6.51 -6.93 -22.13
N ILE A 25 5.87 -5.86 -22.64
CA ILE A 25 6.39 -4.50 -22.67
C ILE A 25 5.47 -3.60 -21.82
N TYR A 26 6.08 -2.73 -21.03
CA TYR A 26 5.38 -1.67 -20.30
C TYR A 26 5.24 -0.41 -21.14
N CYS A 27 4.11 0.28 -21.00
CA CYS A 27 3.91 1.59 -21.60
C CYS A 27 4.92 2.61 -21.04
N SER A 28 5.56 3.38 -21.92
CA SER A 28 6.52 4.42 -21.53
C SER A 28 5.86 5.75 -21.11
N HIS A 29 4.53 5.83 -21.13
CA HIS A 29 3.82 7.05 -20.77
C HIS A 29 3.74 7.19 -19.23
N PRO A 30 4.15 8.34 -18.65
CA PRO A 30 4.33 8.49 -17.20
C PRO A 30 3.06 8.33 -16.36
N GLU A 31 1.88 8.50 -16.99
CA GLU A 31 0.57 8.33 -16.35
C GLU A 31 -0.10 6.98 -16.71
N CYS A 32 0.60 6.08 -17.42
CA CYS A 32 0.06 4.79 -17.87
C CYS A 32 0.93 3.63 -17.41
N SER A 33 0.35 2.71 -16.62
CA SER A 33 1.02 1.50 -16.12
C SER A 33 0.65 0.24 -16.91
N ALA A 34 0.12 0.39 -18.12
CA ALA A 34 -0.30 -0.73 -18.94
C ALA A 34 0.89 -1.62 -19.31
N ALA A 35 0.76 -2.92 -19.07
CA ALA A 35 1.66 -3.96 -19.56
C ALA A 35 0.92 -4.81 -20.60
N PHE A 36 1.54 -5.04 -21.74
CA PHE A 36 0.96 -5.83 -22.81
C PHE A 36 2.00 -6.68 -23.52
N PHE A 37 1.57 -7.79 -24.10
CA PHE A 37 2.42 -8.67 -24.89
C PHE A 37 2.57 -8.11 -26.30
N VAL A 38 3.78 -8.17 -26.83
CA VAL A 38 4.04 -7.93 -28.25
C VAL A 38 4.71 -9.16 -28.82
N ASP A 39 4.20 -9.63 -29.95
CA ASP A 39 4.85 -10.71 -30.70
C ASP A 39 6.13 -10.18 -31.39
N ASP A 40 7.02 -11.08 -31.80
CA ASP A 40 8.30 -10.73 -32.45
C ASP A 40 8.11 -10.28 -33.92
N ASP A 41 6.94 -10.58 -34.53
CA ASP A 41 6.59 -10.23 -35.92
C ASP A 41 6.05 -8.80 -36.06
N ASP A 42 5.49 -8.25 -34.98
CA ASP A 42 5.08 -6.85 -34.90
C ASP A 42 6.34 -6.02 -34.58
N GLY A 43 6.85 -5.25 -35.54
CA GLY A 43 8.19 -4.61 -35.55
C GLY A 43 8.67 -3.88 -34.27
N ASP A 44 9.07 -2.61 -34.37
CA ASP A 44 9.72 -1.89 -33.26
C ASP A 44 8.86 -0.78 -32.65
N THR A 45 7.63 -0.60 -33.16
CA THR A 45 6.73 0.50 -32.79
C THR A 45 5.32 -0.01 -32.57
N PHE A 46 4.74 0.27 -31.40
CA PHE A 46 3.43 -0.21 -30.98
C PHE A 46 2.58 0.90 -30.40
N LEU A 47 1.26 0.69 -30.36
CA LEU A 47 0.34 1.57 -29.66
C LEU A 47 -0.11 0.92 -28.35
N CYS A 48 0.03 1.64 -27.25
CA CYS A 48 -0.50 1.20 -25.97
C CYS A 48 -2.04 1.07 -26.05
N PRO A 49 -2.64 -0.07 -25.69
CA PRO A 49 -4.09 -0.26 -25.78
C PRO A 49 -4.90 0.61 -24.81
N GLU A 50 -4.29 1.09 -23.72
CA GLU A 50 -4.98 1.93 -22.73
C GLU A 50 -4.90 3.43 -23.04
N CYS A 51 -3.73 3.94 -23.42
CA CYS A 51 -3.52 5.38 -23.60
C CYS A 51 -3.22 5.79 -25.05
N SER A 52 -3.15 4.83 -25.98
CA SER A 52 -2.79 5.07 -27.39
C SER A 52 -1.42 5.74 -27.59
N HIS A 53 -0.55 5.70 -26.57
CA HIS A 53 0.81 6.19 -26.66
C HIS A 53 1.64 5.31 -27.60
N VAL A 54 2.48 5.94 -28.42
CA VAL A 54 3.43 5.24 -29.29
C VAL A 54 4.62 4.77 -28.45
N CYS A 55 4.75 3.46 -28.29
CA CYS A 55 5.81 2.81 -27.53
C CYS A 55 6.83 2.18 -28.48
N HIS A 56 8.12 2.30 -28.17
CA HIS A 56 9.19 1.66 -28.91
C HIS A 56 9.84 0.53 -28.11
N ARG A 57 10.21 -0.56 -28.79
CA ARG A 57 10.79 -1.78 -28.18
C ARG A 57 12.10 -1.51 -27.41
N GLU A 58 12.91 -0.57 -27.89
CA GLU A 58 14.23 -0.24 -27.32
C GLU A 58 14.17 0.63 -26.06
N SER A 59 13.00 1.19 -25.73
CA SER A 59 12.78 1.98 -24.50
C SER A 59 12.55 1.07 -23.28
N LYS A 60 13.47 0.13 -23.02
CA LYS A 60 13.51 -0.69 -21.80
C LYS A 60 13.95 0.12 -20.58
N GLU A 61 13.42 1.32 -20.40
CA GLU A 61 13.57 2.03 -19.14
C GLU A 61 12.54 1.42 -18.20
N HIS A 62 12.96 0.36 -17.50
CA HIS A 62 12.21 -0.27 -16.43
C HIS A 62 11.82 0.82 -15.43
N HIS A 63 10.58 1.27 -15.47
CA HIS A 63 10.04 2.17 -14.47
C HIS A 63 9.81 1.36 -13.18
N LYS A 64 10.89 0.94 -12.52
CA LYS A 64 10.85 0.52 -11.12
C LYS A 64 10.45 1.75 -10.33
N MET A 65 9.17 1.89 -10.04
CA MET A 65 8.71 2.83 -9.02
C MET A 65 9.43 2.40 -7.72
N GLY A 66 10.31 3.27 -7.21
CA GLY A 66 11.03 3.01 -5.98
C GLY A 66 10.06 2.84 -4.81
N GLU A 67 9.85 1.59 -4.39
CA GLU A 67 9.05 1.23 -3.22
C GLU A 67 9.77 1.47 -1.89
N ASP A 68 11.05 1.84 -1.89
CA ASP A 68 11.88 1.78 -0.68
C ASP A 68 11.68 2.99 0.26
N GLU A 69 11.38 4.19 -0.26
CA GLU A 69 11.36 5.41 0.57
C GLU A 69 9.98 5.75 1.17
N ARG A 70 8.90 5.12 0.68
CA ARG A 70 7.53 5.37 1.19
C ARG A 70 7.13 4.44 2.34
N LEU A 71 7.86 3.34 2.52
CA LEU A 71 7.60 2.35 3.59
C LEU A 71 8.10 2.86 4.94
N THR A 72 9.19 3.62 4.97
CA THR A 72 9.83 4.06 6.22
C THR A 72 9.09 5.21 6.92
N GLN A 73 8.40 6.08 6.18
CA GLN A 73 7.77 7.27 6.76
C GLN A 73 6.39 7.00 7.38
N ARG A 74 5.60 6.05 6.84
CA ARG A 74 4.31 5.65 7.42
C ARG A 74 4.44 4.84 8.71
N THR A 75 5.57 4.18 8.93
CA THR A 75 5.75 3.31 10.11
C THR A 75 5.89 4.10 11.41
N ILE A 76 6.38 5.35 11.36
CA ILE A 76 6.64 6.15 12.57
C ILE A 76 5.41 6.91 13.05
N GLU A 77 4.51 7.33 12.16
CA GLU A 77 3.30 8.11 12.54
C GLU A 77 2.18 7.25 13.13
N VAL A 78 2.26 5.92 12.99
CA VAL A 78 1.20 4.97 13.42
C VAL A 78 1.36 4.51 14.88
N THR A 79 2.53 4.71 15.50
CA THR A 79 2.84 4.09 16.81
C THR A 79 2.50 4.94 18.02
N CYS A 80 2.27 6.26 17.88
CA CYS A 80 2.12 7.17 19.02
C CYS A 80 0.86 8.04 18.90
N ARG A 81 -0.05 7.98 19.89
CA ARG A 81 -1.22 8.86 20.00
C ARG A 81 -1.33 9.50 21.39
N PRO A 82 -1.77 10.77 21.49
CA PRO A 82 -1.96 11.42 22.78
C PRO A 82 -3.21 10.90 23.51
N CYS A 83 -3.11 10.70 24.82
CA CYS A 83 -4.24 10.33 25.65
C CYS A 83 -5.35 11.41 25.59
N PRO A 84 -6.64 11.04 25.42
CA PRO A 84 -7.74 12.01 25.32
C PRO A 84 -7.96 12.84 26.60
N LYS A 85 -7.55 12.33 27.76
CA LYS A 85 -7.75 12.99 29.06
C LYS A 85 -6.58 13.91 29.45
N CYS A 86 -5.34 13.46 29.28
CA CYS A 86 -4.15 14.17 29.77
C CYS A 86 -3.18 14.61 28.66
N ARG A 87 -3.47 14.26 27.39
CA ARG A 87 -2.64 14.52 26.21
C ARG A 87 -1.20 13.98 26.28
N THR A 88 -0.90 13.09 27.22
CA THR A 88 0.40 12.42 27.28
C THR A 88 0.57 11.51 26.05
N PRO A 89 1.70 11.58 25.33
CA PRO A 89 1.97 10.68 24.22
C PRO A 89 2.01 9.24 24.73
N THR A 90 1.22 8.37 24.12
CA THR A 90 1.14 6.96 24.46
C THR A 90 1.55 6.14 23.25
N GLU A 91 2.57 5.30 23.42
CA GLU A 91 3.06 4.40 22.38
C GLU A 91 2.28 3.09 22.41
N ARG A 92 1.81 2.64 21.24
CA ARG A 92 1.12 1.36 21.06
C ARG A 92 2.15 0.24 21.13
N ASN A 93 2.32 -0.36 22.31
CA ASN A 93 3.05 -1.62 22.45
C ASN A 93 2.13 -2.76 21.99
N GLY A 94 2.38 -3.27 20.78
CA GLY A 94 1.41 -4.01 19.95
C GLY A 94 0.66 -5.18 20.62
N GLY A 95 -0.59 -5.39 20.18
CA GLY A 95 -1.40 -6.57 20.52
C GLY A 95 -2.89 -6.30 20.67
N CYS A 96 -3.30 -5.08 21.04
CA CYS A 96 -4.70 -4.69 21.17
C CYS A 96 -4.86 -3.16 21.03
N ALA A 97 -6.00 -2.69 20.55
CA ALA A 97 -6.33 -1.26 20.55
C ALA A 97 -6.70 -0.70 21.93
N HIS A 98 -6.88 -1.57 22.93
CA HIS A 98 -7.12 -1.16 24.32
C HIS A 98 -5.84 -0.61 24.95
N MET A 99 -5.85 0.68 25.30
CA MET A 99 -4.70 1.36 25.91
C MET A 99 -4.99 1.82 27.32
N HIS A 100 -4.02 1.59 28.21
CA HIS A 100 -4.00 2.15 29.55
C HIS A 100 -3.04 3.34 29.62
N CYS A 101 -3.52 4.51 30.04
CA CYS A 101 -2.67 5.68 30.19
C CYS A 101 -1.90 5.64 31.52
N LEU A 102 -0.57 5.54 31.44
CA LEU A 102 0.33 5.50 32.61
C LEU A 102 0.36 6.79 33.46
N ARG A 103 -0.29 7.88 33.02
CA ARG A 103 -0.29 9.19 33.71
C ARG A 103 -1.60 9.51 34.42
N CYS A 104 -2.73 9.04 33.90
CA CYS A 104 -4.05 9.38 34.43
C CYS A 104 -4.97 8.17 34.63
N ASP A 105 -4.40 6.97 34.48
CA ASP A 105 -5.04 5.65 34.61
C ASP A 105 -6.34 5.50 33.82
N MET A 106 -6.45 6.24 32.71
CA MET A 106 -7.59 6.16 31.81
C MET A 106 -7.39 5.03 30.81
N GLU A 107 -8.39 4.16 30.71
CA GLU A 107 -8.53 3.15 29.66
C GLU A 107 -9.22 3.74 28.43
N TRP A 108 -8.61 3.63 27.26
CA TRP A 108 -9.12 4.24 26.04
C TRP A 108 -8.75 3.44 24.80
N CYS A 109 -9.53 3.59 23.73
CA CYS A 109 -9.29 2.93 22.45
C CYS A 109 -8.32 3.75 21.61
N PHE A 110 -7.18 3.17 21.21
CA PHE A 110 -6.21 3.83 20.35
C PHE A 110 -6.80 4.26 19.00
N VAL A 111 -7.71 3.45 18.44
CA VAL A 111 -8.35 3.72 17.15
C VAL A 111 -9.32 4.89 17.25
N CYS A 112 -10.20 4.88 18.25
CA CYS A 112 -11.29 5.86 18.39
C CYS A 112 -10.91 7.12 19.16
N GLY A 113 -9.86 7.08 19.99
CA GLY A 113 -9.52 8.18 20.89
C GLY A 113 -10.55 8.43 22.01
N LYS A 114 -11.45 7.47 22.26
CA LYS A 114 -12.52 7.54 23.27
C LYS A 114 -12.26 6.55 24.41
N THR A 115 -13.01 6.72 25.50
CA THR A 115 -13.02 5.80 26.64
C THR A 115 -13.30 4.37 26.17
N TRP A 116 -12.56 3.39 26.69
CA TRP A 116 -12.76 2.00 26.30
C TRP A 116 -14.16 1.50 26.75
N GLY A 117 -14.83 0.73 25.90
CA GLY A 117 -16.16 0.17 26.16
C GLY A 117 -16.50 -0.95 25.19
N ASP A 118 -17.64 -1.62 25.39
CA ASP A 118 -18.05 -2.83 24.65
C ASP A 118 -18.00 -2.68 23.12
N GLU A 119 -18.42 -1.53 22.56
CA GLU A 119 -18.38 -1.27 21.11
C GLU A 119 -16.95 -1.36 20.55
N CYS A 120 -15.95 -0.91 21.32
CA CYS A 120 -14.54 -0.97 20.94
C CYS A 120 -13.97 -2.38 21.03
N GLN A 121 -14.46 -3.18 21.99
CA GLN A 121 -14.09 -4.58 22.15
C GLN A 121 -14.53 -5.45 20.97
N TRP A 122 -15.67 -5.17 20.33
CA TRP A 122 -16.12 -5.95 19.18
C TRP A 122 -15.60 -5.44 17.84
N THR A 123 -15.41 -4.12 17.70
CA THR A 123 -15.12 -3.48 16.41
C THR A 123 -13.64 -3.20 16.20
N HIS A 124 -12.88 -2.98 17.28
CA HIS A 124 -11.55 -2.38 17.19
C HIS A 124 -10.47 -3.14 17.96
N TRP A 125 -10.76 -4.33 18.50
CA TRP A 125 -9.82 -5.07 19.36
C TRP A 125 -8.45 -5.29 18.73
N PHE A 126 -8.38 -5.71 17.46
CA PHE A 126 -7.14 -6.10 16.77
C PHE A 126 -6.70 -5.16 15.63
N ASP A 127 -7.28 -3.97 15.53
CA ASP A 127 -7.02 -3.00 14.44
C ASP A 127 -5.82 -2.07 14.73
#